data_AF-A0A2J0LCV0-F1
#
_entry.id   AF-A0A2J0LCV0-F1
#
_cell.length_a   1.000
_cell.length_b   1.000
_cell.length_c   1.000
_cell.angle_alpha   90.00
_cell.angle_beta   90.00
_cell.angle_gamma   90.00
#
_symmetry.space_group_name_H-M   'P 1'
#
loop_
_entity.id
_entity.type
_entity.pdbx_description
1 polymer ?
#
loop_
_entity_poly.entity_id
_entity_poly.type
_entity_poly.pdbx_seq_one_letter_code
_entity_poly.pdbx_strand_id
1 'polypeptide(L)'
;MSQSHNVFKHCDPVTCDPVTFFMIVPMKKIHVIVQSREMVPALEALRDLGVVHVERFRLPEGGMIPHYREDIRRIEEAVNVLTAAYSGKAADKSPGRMKTGRMSELKQAVGEILLLKSEIESLEEDLCRRRALIEQWQSWGDFNPSDFQRLESSGVHMALAMIADLKKAVFPPDVVVQSVGVKDSKKYLLMARDNVEYPFPTLELPAESLKDMKRKQKFEAEALKNLQTKLQNHLVLRESLEKILCDLRSKLAFEEVVHSAQTEDGISILKGFCPEEYMEDVTLQARECRWGFSAEDPSGEDQPPTLLKNPKWIRLIKPVFDLMNITPGYRELDVSPFFLIFLSIFFGMLIGDAGYGLAFIAVTFWAQKKFGDKVQDHCVFHLIYLLSSFAVIWGFLTGTFFGTVLFGQWIKPLLPWLTDNSHIQWLCFVIGGIHLTFAHGWRAINKWRTVGVLAEIGWIIIIWASVLFARLLIIGIALPAYTQMMLIAGPVLVVGFNQPRKNILAGIGLGLSDFLLSVMNFFGDIVSYIRLFAVG
;
A
#
# COMPACT_ATOMS: atom_id res chain seq x y z
N MET A 1 -2.15 10.96 -11.07
CA MET A 1 -3.50 10.35 -11.12
C MET A 1 -3.77 9.94 -12.57
N SER A 2 -3.39 8.71 -12.93
CA SER A 2 -3.80 8.02 -14.15
C SER A 2 -3.94 6.57 -13.72
N GLN A 3 -5.16 6.15 -13.36
CA GLN A 3 -5.41 4.75 -13.04
C GLN A 3 -5.61 4.03 -14.37
N SER A 4 -4.57 3.37 -14.84
CA SER A 4 -4.58 2.48 -15.99
C SER A 4 -5.26 1.16 -15.59
N HIS A 5 -6.36 0.82 -16.25
CA HIS A 5 -6.98 -0.50 -16.12
C HIS A 5 -6.45 -1.41 -17.24
N ASN A 6 -5.66 -2.42 -16.84
CA ASN A 6 -5.14 -3.46 -17.71
C ASN A 6 -6.27 -4.42 -18.10
N VAL A 7 -6.55 -4.52 -19.40
CA VAL A 7 -7.37 -5.59 -20.00
C VAL A 7 -6.44 -6.46 -20.82
N PHE A 8 -5.78 -7.43 -20.19
CA PHE A 8 -5.05 -8.49 -20.90
C PHE A 8 -5.68 -9.84 -20.55
N LYS A 9 -6.18 -10.55 -21.57
CA LYS A 9 -6.50 -11.98 -21.47
C LYS A 9 -5.20 -12.80 -21.52
N HIS A 10 -5.19 -13.91 -20.78
CA HIS A 10 -4.10 -14.88 -20.67
C HIS A 10 -3.49 -15.26 -22.03
N CYS A 11 -2.17 -15.11 -22.19
CA CYS A 11 -1.39 -15.71 -23.27
C CYS A 11 -0.74 -17.02 -22.79
N ASP A 12 -0.91 -18.07 -23.58
CA ASP A 12 -0.24 -19.37 -23.46
C ASP A 12 1.24 -19.32 -23.89
N PRO A 13 2.08 -20.29 -23.49
CA PRO A 13 3.54 -20.18 -23.58
C PRO A 13 4.06 -20.76 -24.90
N VAL A 14 4.64 -19.93 -25.76
CA VAL A 14 5.34 -20.40 -26.98
C VAL A 14 6.81 -19.97 -26.92
N THR A 15 7.65 -21.01 -26.89
CA THR A 15 9.09 -21.13 -27.20
C THR A 15 10.04 -19.99 -26.79
N CYS A 16 10.84 -20.28 -25.75
CA CYS A 16 11.97 -19.47 -25.31
C CYS A 16 13.18 -19.65 -26.24
N ASP A 17 13.63 -18.57 -26.87
CA ASP A 17 15.03 -18.44 -27.29
C ASP A 17 15.90 -17.98 -26.10
N PRO A 18 17.10 -18.55 -25.91
CA PRO A 18 18.00 -18.13 -24.86
C PRO A 18 18.80 -16.92 -25.35
N VAL A 19 19.02 -15.94 -24.48
CA VAL A 19 19.96 -14.81 -24.65
C VAL A 19 19.40 -13.56 -25.35
N THR A 20 18.37 -12.94 -24.75
CA THR A 20 18.20 -11.48 -24.83
C THR A 20 17.76 -10.95 -23.47
N PHE A 21 18.68 -10.23 -22.82
CA PHE A 21 18.55 -9.67 -21.46
C PHE A 21 17.59 -8.46 -21.36
N PHE A 22 16.65 -8.30 -22.30
CA PHE A 22 15.74 -7.15 -22.38
C PHE A 22 14.28 -7.61 -22.32
N MET A 23 13.57 -7.18 -21.28
CA MET A 23 12.30 -7.76 -20.79
C MET A 23 11.06 -6.89 -21.02
N ILE A 24 11.19 -5.71 -21.64
CA ILE A 24 10.05 -4.88 -22.05
C ILE A 24 9.78 -5.15 -23.53
N VAL A 25 8.55 -5.53 -23.85
CA VAL A 25 8.14 -5.83 -25.24
C VAL A 25 8.13 -4.52 -26.02
N PRO A 26 8.78 -4.44 -27.20
CA PRO A 26 8.73 -3.25 -28.03
C PRO A 26 7.30 -2.96 -28.48
N MET A 27 6.89 -1.71 -28.36
CA MET A 27 5.57 -1.20 -28.74
C MET A 27 5.70 -0.34 -29.99
N LYS A 28 4.74 -0.47 -30.89
CA LYS A 28 4.51 0.43 -32.02
C LYS A 28 3.34 1.35 -31.72
N LYS A 29 3.46 2.61 -32.11
CA LYS A 29 2.35 3.55 -32.10
C LYS A 29 1.52 3.31 -33.37
N ILE A 30 0.24 3.03 -33.19
CA ILE A 30 -0.67 2.75 -34.30
C ILE A 30 -1.70 3.86 -34.45
N HIS A 31 -2.05 4.12 -35.70
CA HIS A 31 -3.08 5.08 -36.10
C HIS A 31 -4.07 4.34 -36.99
N VAL A 32 -5.31 4.19 -36.51
CA VAL A 32 -6.41 3.59 -37.26
C VAL A 32 -7.36 4.70 -37.67
N ILE A 33 -7.59 4.82 -38.97
CA ILE A 33 -8.45 5.84 -39.59
C ILE A 33 -9.69 5.13 -40.12
N VAL A 34 -10.85 5.51 -39.58
CA VAL A 34 -12.14 4.93 -39.94
C VAL A 34 -13.14 6.01 -40.29
N GLN A 35 -14.19 5.66 -41.03
CA GLN A 35 -15.32 6.57 -41.19
C GLN A 35 -16.04 6.72 -39.84
N SER A 36 -16.56 7.91 -39.51
CA SER A 36 -17.18 8.14 -38.20
C SER A 36 -18.35 7.19 -37.88
N ARG A 37 -19.06 6.71 -38.92
CA ARG A 37 -20.14 5.70 -38.79
C ARG A 37 -19.64 4.29 -38.45
N GLU A 38 -18.37 3.99 -38.72
CA GLU A 38 -17.74 2.69 -38.48
C GLU A 38 -16.88 2.66 -37.21
N MET A 39 -16.82 3.76 -36.46
CA MET A 39 -16.01 3.87 -35.24
C MET A 39 -16.36 2.81 -34.19
N VAL A 40 -17.64 2.63 -33.90
CA VAL A 40 -18.10 1.64 -32.90
C VAL A 40 -17.74 0.21 -33.34
N PRO A 41 -18.12 -0.27 -34.55
CA PRO A 41 -17.69 -1.57 -35.05
C PRO A 41 -16.17 -1.78 -35.06
N ALA A 42 -15.41 -0.74 -35.43
CA ALA A 42 -13.95 -0.82 -35.46
C ALA A 42 -13.35 -0.99 -34.07
N LEU A 43 -13.86 -0.23 -33.09
CA LEU A 43 -13.42 -0.36 -31.70
C LEU A 43 -13.81 -1.72 -31.09
N GLU A 44 -14.96 -2.27 -31.46
CA GLU A 44 -15.36 -3.63 -31.03
C GLU A 44 -14.44 -4.69 -31.59
N ALA A 45 -14.10 -4.63 -32.88
CA ALA A 45 -13.16 -5.56 -33.50
C ALA A 45 -11.74 -5.44 -32.89
N LEU A 46 -11.26 -4.23 -32.59
CA LEU A 46 -9.99 -4.03 -31.89
C LEU A 46 -10.03 -4.51 -30.43
N ARG A 47 -11.18 -4.37 -29.76
CA ARG A 47 -11.41 -4.91 -28.41
C ARG A 47 -11.38 -6.44 -28.41
N ASP A 48 -11.97 -7.06 -29.43
CA ASP A 48 -12.02 -8.52 -29.56
C ASP A 48 -10.63 -9.11 -29.84
N LEU A 49 -9.78 -8.40 -30.57
CA LEU A 49 -8.36 -8.70 -30.70
C LEU A 49 -7.61 -8.58 -29.36
N GLY A 50 -7.90 -7.53 -28.57
CA GLY A 50 -7.37 -7.37 -27.21
C GLY A 50 -5.86 -7.06 -27.14
N VAL A 51 -5.23 -6.69 -28.26
CA VAL A 51 -3.78 -6.43 -28.36
C VAL A 51 -3.43 -4.94 -28.41
N VAL A 52 -4.43 -4.05 -28.52
CA VAL A 52 -4.23 -2.61 -28.69
C VAL A 52 -4.60 -1.84 -27.42
N HIS A 53 -3.68 -1.01 -26.94
CA HIS A 53 -3.93 -0.01 -25.91
C HIS A 53 -4.28 1.33 -26.54
N VAL A 54 -5.53 1.79 -26.40
CA VAL A 54 -5.99 3.03 -27.05
C VAL A 54 -5.68 4.27 -26.20
N GLU A 55 -5.10 5.30 -26.83
CA GLU A 55 -4.83 6.60 -26.22
C GLU A 55 -6.10 7.47 -26.14
N ARG A 56 -6.22 8.27 -25.07
CA ARG A 56 -7.35 9.18 -24.85
C ARG A 56 -6.95 10.61 -25.21
N PHE A 57 -7.60 11.22 -26.20
CA PHE A 57 -7.23 12.55 -26.71
C PHE A 57 -7.93 13.73 -26.02
N ARG A 58 -9.11 13.55 -25.42
CA ARG A 58 -9.84 14.59 -24.68
C ARG A 58 -10.41 14.01 -23.39
N LEU A 59 -10.64 14.90 -22.41
CA LEU A 59 -11.52 14.60 -21.28
C LEU A 59 -12.89 14.24 -21.87
N PRO A 60 -13.37 13.01 -21.68
CA PRO A 60 -14.58 12.57 -22.34
C PRO A 60 -15.77 13.16 -21.56
N GLU A 61 -16.31 14.25 -22.09
CA GLU A 61 -17.52 14.91 -21.57
C GLU A 61 -18.67 14.63 -22.53
N GLY A 62 -19.60 13.77 -22.11
CA GLY A 62 -20.78 13.42 -22.89
C GLY A 62 -21.31 12.01 -22.63
N GLY A 63 -22.51 11.73 -23.16
CA GLY A 63 -23.11 10.39 -23.14
C GLY A 63 -23.46 9.87 -21.74
N MET A 64 -23.30 8.56 -21.57
CA MET A 64 -23.58 7.85 -20.30
C MET A 64 -22.38 7.83 -19.33
N ILE A 65 -21.28 8.50 -19.67
CA ILE A 65 -20.03 8.52 -18.88
C ILE A 65 -20.25 8.98 -17.43
N PRO A 66 -20.98 10.08 -17.15
CA PRO A 66 -21.26 10.49 -15.77
C PRO A 66 -22.09 9.45 -15.01
N HIS A 67 -23.03 8.79 -15.70
CA HIS A 67 -23.87 7.73 -15.10
C HIS A 67 -23.04 6.50 -14.73
N TYR A 68 -22.18 6.02 -15.63
CA TYR A 68 -21.29 4.91 -15.34
C TYR A 68 -20.30 5.22 -14.22
N ARG A 69 -19.74 6.44 -14.19
CA ARG A 69 -18.83 6.87 -13.12
C ARG A 69 -19.53 6.89 -11.77
N GLU A 70 -20.77 7.37 -11.71
CA GLU A 70 -21.56 7.38 -10.48
C GLU A 70 -21.98 5.97 -10.04
N ASP A 71 -22.42 5.11 -10.97
CA ASP A 71 -22.72 3.71 -10.69
C ASP A 71 -21.49 2.96 -10.14
N ILE A 72 -20.31 3.14 -10.77
CA ILE A 72 -19.05 2.56 -10.31
C ILE A 72 -18.72 3.04 -8.90
N ARG A 73 -18.81 4.35 -8.64
CA ARG A 73 -18.54 4.93 -7.31
C ARG A 73 -19.42 4.31 -6.23
N ARG A 74 -20.73 4.19 -6.48
CA ARG A 74 -21.68 3.62 -5.51
C ARG A 74 -21.44 2.14 -5.26
N ILE A 75 -21.12 1.36 -6.31
CA ILE A 75 -20.84 -0.07 -6.18
C ILE A 75 -19.51 -0.30 -5.47
N GLU A 76 -18.47 0.49 -5.79
CA GLU A 76 -17.18 0.46 -5.09
C GLU A 76 -17.34 0.74 -3.60
N GLU A 77 -18.12 1.77 -3.25
CA GLU A 77 -18.41 2.08 -1.86
C GLU A 77 -19.11 0.90 -1.15
N ALA A 78 -20.13 0.29 -1.77
CA ALA A 78 -20.79 -0.88 -1.20
C ALA A 78 -19.86 -2.09 -1.05
N VAL A 79 -18.99 -2.37 -2.02
CA VAL A 79 -17.98 -3.44 -1.94
C VAL A 79 -16.98 -3.18 -0.81
N ASN A 80 -16.55 -1.93 -0.63
CA ASN A 80 -15.65 -1.56 0.45
C ASN A 80 -16.30 -1.76 1.83
N VAL A 81 -17.57 -1.37 1.99
CA VAL A 81 -18.35 -1.60 3.22
C VAL A 81 -18.43 -3.09 3.54
N LEU A 82 -18.79 -3.92 2.55
CA LEU A 82 -18.86 -5.37 2.72
C LEU A 82 -17.48 -5.98 3.05
N THR A 83 -16.41 -5.46 2.45
CA THR A 83 -15.04 -5.93 2.70
C THR A 83 -14.58 -5.59 4.13
N ALA A 84 -14.88 -4.38 4.61
CA ALA A 84 -14.61 -3.98 5.99
C ALA A 84 -15.37 -4.86 6.98
N ALA A 85 -16.65 -5.13 6.72
CA ALA A 85 -17.48 -6.01 7.55
C ALA A 85 -16.95 -7.47 7.60
N TYR A 86 -16.39 -7.98 6.50
CA TYR A 86 -15.81 -9.32 6.44
C TYR A 86 -14.49 -9.45 7.22
N SER A 87 -13.70 -8.38 7.32
CA SER A 87 -12.44 -8.39 8.09
C SER A 87 -12.66 -8.51 9.61
N GLY A 88 -13.86 -8.16 10.09
CA GLY A 88 -14.27 -8.25 11.49
C GLY A 88 -15.06 -9.53 11.81
N LYS A 89 -14.35 -10.58 12.22
CA LYS A 89 -14.87 -11.86 12.79
C LYS A 89 -15.72 -12.73 11.84
N ALA A 90 -15.26 -13.99 11.70
CA ALA A 90 -15.88 -15.14 11.03
C ALA A 90 -15.55 -15.33 9.53
N ALA A 91 -14.30 -15.73 9.27
CA ALA A 91 -13.85 -16.29 7.98
C ALA A 91 -14.29 -17.75 7.73
N ASP A 92 -15.36 -18.25 8.37
CA ASP A 92 -15.63 -19.70 8.42
C ASP A 92 -16.97 -20.14 7.83
N LYS A 93 -17.65 -19.28 7.06
CA LYS A 93 -18.76 -19.72 6.20
C LYS A 93 -18.62 -19.07 4.85
N SER A 94 -18.16 -19.86 3.87
CA SER A 94 -18.30 -19.51 2.46
C SER A 94 -19.76 -19.11 2.20
N PRO A 95 -20.02 -17.88 1.73
CA PRO A 95 -21.35 -17.51 1.32
C PRO A 95 -21.73 -18.39 0.12
N GLY A 96 -22.85 -19.10 0.22
CA GLY A 96 -23.35 -19.92 -0.88
C GLY A 96 -23.55 -19.08 -2.13
N ARG A 97 -23.04 -19.54 -3.28
CA ARG A 97 -23.24 -18.89 -4.59
C ARG A 97 -24.73 -18.67 -4.83
N MET A 98 -25.18 -17.42 -4.80
CA MET A 98 -26.49 -17.06 -5.34
C MET A 98 -26.37 -16.77 -6.83
N LYS A 99 -27.39 -17.15 -7.60
CA LYS A 99 -27.48 -16.88 -9.04
C LYS A 99 -27.47 -15.37 -9.29
N THR A 100 -26.79 -14.97 -10.35
CA THR A 100 -26.72 -13.60 -10.89
C THR A 100 -28.11 -12.96 -10.89
N GLY A 101 -28.35 -12.04 -9.95
CA GLY A 101 -29.56 -11.24 -9.89
C GLY A 101 -29.65 -10.29 -11.08
N ARG A 102 -30.86 -9.83 -11.41
CA ARG A 102 -31.06 -8.85 -12.49
C ARG A 102 -30.38 -7.53 -12.09
N MET A 103 -29.82 -6.77 -13.04
CA MET A 103 -29.10 -5.51 -12.77
C MET A 103 -29.88 -4.53 -11.87
N SER A 104 -31.21 -4.50 -12.00
CA SER A 104 -32.09 -3.70 -11.15
C SER A 104 -32.08 -4.12 -9.67
N GLU A 105 -32.07 -5.43 -9.39
CA GLU A 105 -32.05 -5.98 -8.03
C GLU A 105 -30.72 -5.68 -7.34
N LEU A 106 -29.62 -5.71 -8.11
CA LEU A 106 -28.29 -5.40 -7.59
C LEU A 106 -28.11 -3.91 -7.32
N LYS A 107 -28.65 -3.02 -8.18
CA LYS A 107 -28.70 -1.58 -7.90
C LYS A 107 -29.52 -1.28 -6.63
N GLN A 108 -30.63 -1.98 -6.41
CA GLN A 108 -31.41 -1.86 -5.19
C GLN A 108 -30.62 -2.33 -3.96
N ALA A 109 -29.97 -3.49 -4.04
CA ALA A 109 -29.14 -4.02 -2.96
C ALA A 109 -27.98 -3.09 -2.59
N VAL A 110 -27.34 -2.42 -3.56
CA VAL A 110 -26.33 -1.38 -3.31
C VAL A 110 -26.91 -0.22 -2.50
N GLY A 111 -28.13 0.23 -2.84
CA GLY A 111 -28.84 1.25 -2.06
C GLY A 111 -29.08 0.82 -0.62
N GLU A 112 -29.55 -0.41 -0.41
CA GLU A 112 -29.79 -0.98 0.93
C GLU A 112 -28.50 -1.08 1.75
N ILE A 113 -27.38 -1.51 1.15
CA ILE A 113 -26.08 -1.59 1.83
C ILE A 113 -25.60 -0.21 2.29
N LEU A 114 -25.73 0.81 1.44
CA LEU A 114 -25.30 2.18 1.78
C LEU A 114 -26.19 2.79 2.87
N LEU A 115 -27.50 2.49 2.87
CA LEU A 115 -28.40 2.89 3.94
C LEU A 115 -28.02 2.21 5.26
N LEU A 116 -27.81 0.89 5.25
CA LEU A 116 -27.38 0.14 6.44
C LEU A 116 -26.07 0.68 7.01
N LYS A 117 -25.10 1.05 6.15
CA LYS A 117 -23.87 1.72 6.59
C LYS A 117 -24.17 3.00 7.36
N SER A 118 -24.98 3.89 6.79
CA SER A 118 -25.32 5.17 7.45
C SER A 118 -26.06 4.99 8.76
N GLU A 119 -26.95 4.00 8.86
CA GLU A 119 -27.66 3.66 10.10
C GLU A 119 -26.71 3.10 11.16
N ILE A 120 -25.77 2.24 10.78
CA ILE A 120 -24.74 1.69 11.67
C ILE A 120 -23.85 2.81 12.21
N GLU A 121 -23.35 3.69 11.34
CA GLU A 121 -22.48 4.82 11.73
C GLU A 121 -23.19 5.76 12.72
N SER A 122 -24.43 6.15 12.42
CA SER A 122 -25.24 6.99 13.33
C SER A 122 -25.42 6.33 14.70
N LEU A 123 -25.72 5.02 14.72
CA LEU A 123 -25.99 4.30 15.96
C LEU A 123 -24.71 4.07 16.78
N GLU A 124 -23.56 3.88 16.13
CA GLU A 124 -22.24 3.79 16.77
C GLU A 124 -21.83 5.13 17.39
N GLU A 125 -22.07 6.25 16.70
CA GLU A 125 -21.86 7.59 17.25
C GLU A 125 -22.73 7.84 18.49
N ASP A 126 -24.02 7.49 18.43
CA ASP A 126 -24.95 7.63 19.56
C ASP A 126 -24.52 6.76 20.76
N LEU A 127 -24.12 5.51 20.50
CA LEU A 127 -23.60 4.61 21.53
C LEU A 127 -22.31 5.15 22.17
N CYS A 128 -21.41 5.73 21.37
CA CYS A 128 -20.17 6.34 21.86
C CYS A 128 -20.47 7.55 22.77
N ARG A 129 -21.35 8.45 22.30
CA ARG A 129 -21.81 9.61 23.08
C ARG A 129 -22.45 9.18 24.40
N ARG A 130 -23.33 8.18 24.35
CA ARG A 130 -24.01 7.65 25.54
C ARG A 130 -23.03 6.95 26.49
N ARG A 131 -22.02 6.23 25.97
CA ARG A 131 -20.98 5.60 26.78
C ARG A 131 -20.16 6.63 27.55
N ALA A 132 -19.78 7.73 26.91
CA ALA A 132 -19.07 8.83 27.56
C ALA A 132 -19.90 9.46 28.69
N LEU A 133 -21.20 9.67 28.45
CA LEU A 133 -22.13 10.15 29.50
C LEU A 133 -22.23 9.14 30.66
N ILE A 134 -22.38 7.85 30.36
CA ILE A 134 -22.45 6.81 31.40
C ILE A 134 -21.16 6.80 32.23
N GLU A 135 -19.99 6.90 31.61
CA GLU A 135 -18.70 6.90 32.32
C GLU A 135 -18.54 8.13 33.22
N GLN A 136 -18.91 9.31 32.71
CA GLN A 136 -18.93 10.56 33.49
C GLN A 136 -19.82 10.42 34.73
N TRP A 137 -21.06 9.96 34.54
CA TRP A 137 -22.09 9.94 35.58
C TRP A 137 -22.02 8.72 36.51
N GLN A 138 -21.47 7.58 36.06
CA GLN A 138 -21.32 6.35 36.86
C GLN A 138 -20.56 6.59 38.16
N SER A 139 -19.62 7.53 38.13
CA SER A 139 -18.80 7.90 39.26
C SER A 139 -19.54 8.76 40.31
N TRP A 140 -20.72 9.29 39.99
CA TRP A 140 -21.58 10.06 40.89
C TRP A 140 -22.66 9.18 41.55
N GLY A 141 -23.14 8.14 40.87
CA GLY A 141 -24.24 7.28 41.34
C GLY A 141 -25.50 7.45 40.50
N ASP A 142 -26.52 6.63 40.76
CA ASP A 142 -27.78 6.66 40.02
C ASP A 142 -28.70 7.75 40.56
N PHE A 143 -28.85 8.83 39.80
CA PHE A 143 -29.78 9.92 40.11
C PHE A 143 -30.95 9.87 39.14
N ASN A 144 -32.15 10.06 39.67
CA ASN A 144 -33.35 10.17 38.87
C ASN A 144 -33.74 11.66 38.73
N PRO A 145 -33.68 12.25 37.53
CA PRO A 145 -33.99 13.67 37.33
C PRO A 145 -35.39 14.08 37.81
N SER A 146 -36.36 13.16 37.80
CA SER A 146 -37.72 13.46 38.29
C SER A 146 -37.77 13.74 39.79
N ASP A 147 -36.87 13.14 40.57
CA ASP A 147 -36.81 13.37 42.01
C ASP A 147 -36.22 14.75 42.31
N PHE A 148 -35.27 15.21 41.48
CA PHE A 148 -34.72 16.57 41.55
C PHE A 148 -35.76 17.63 41.20
N GLN A 149 -36.54 17.44 40.13
CA GLN A 149 -37.63 18.36 39.76
C GLN A 149 -38.72 18.44 40.84
N ARG A 150 -39.06 17.31 41.49
CA ARG A 150 -40.03 17.31 42.60
C ARG A 150 -39.53 18.11 43.81
N LEU A 151 -38.26 17.96 44.14
CA LEU A 151 -37.63 18.70 45.24
C LEU A 151 -37.53 20.19 44.93
N GLU A 152 -37.20 20.55 43.69
CA GLU A 152 -37.20 21.94 43.23
C GLU A 152 -38.59 22.57 43.31
N SER A 153 -39.64 21.85 42.89
CA SER A 153 -41.04 22.30 43.05
C SER A 153 -41.50 22.45 44.51
N SER A 154 -40.78 21.81 45.45
CA SER A 154 -41.02 21.91 46.89
C SER A 154 -40.16 23.00 47.57
N GLY A 155 -39.42 23.80 46.79
CA GLY A 155 -38.56 24.87 47.29
C GLY A 155 -37.20 24.39 47.79
N VAL A 156 -36.67 23.29 47.26
CA VAL A 156 -35.30 22.80 47.54
C VAL A 156 -34.52 22.73 46.24
N HIS A 157 -33.60 23.67 46.04
CA HIS A 157 -32.69 23.68 44.90
C HIS A 157 -31.46 22.82 45.20
N MET A 158 -31.06 22.01 44.22
CA MET A 158 -29.94 21.09 44.35
C MET A 158 -28.91 21.31 43.23
N ALA A 159 -27.64 21.34 43.60
CA ALA A 159 -26.53 21.46 42.66
C ALA A 159 -25.45 20.43 42.95
N LEU A 160 -24.80 19.93 41.90
CA LEU A 160 -23.67 19.00 42.01
C LEU A 160 -22.36 19.76 41.84
N ALA A 161 -21.39 19.55 42.73
CA ALA A 161 -20.10 20.23 42.67
C ALA A 161 -18.94 19.27 42.96
N MET A 162 -17.83 19.46 42.23
CA MET A 162 -16.56 18.81 42.53
C MET A 162 -15.66 19.77 43.30
N ILE A 163 -15.38 19.48 44.57
CA ILE A 163 -14.65 20.40 45.46
C ILE A 163 -13.35 19.72 45.92
N ALA A 164 -12.22 20.26 45.47
CA ALA A 164 -10.92 19.64 45.67
C ALA A 164 -10.45 19.63 47.14
N ASP A 165 -10.84 20.63 47.92
CA ASP A 165 -10.55 20.77 49.35
C ASP A 165 -11.74 21.44 50.05
N LEU A 166 -12.53 20.63 50.76
CA LEU A 166 -13.73 21.06 51.47
C LEU A 166 -13.43 22.15 52.53
N LYS A 167 -12.21 22.16 53.08
CA LYS A 167 -11.81 23.09 54.15
C LYS A 167 -11.49 24.50 53.64
N LYS A 168 -11.24 24.66 52.35
CA LYS A 168 -10.95 25.95 51.70
C LYS A 168 -12.13 26.51 50.92
N ALA A 169 -13.20 25.74 50.77
CA ALA A 169 -14.39 26.18 50.05
C ALA A 169 -15.25 27.09 50.93
N VAL A 170 -15.66 28.22 50.37
CA VAL A 170 -16.59 29.15 51.00
C VAL A 170 -18.00 28.80 50.54
N PHE A 171 -18.89 28.49 51.48
CA PHE A 171 -20.29 28.16 51.20
C PHE A 171 -21.20 29.31 51.66
N PRO A 172 -22.25 29.65 50.88
CA PRO A 172 -23.29 30.59 51.31
C PRO A 172 -24.00 30.11 52.60
N PRO A 173 -24.52 31.03 53.44
CA PRO A 173 -25.35 30.65 54.58
C PRO A 173 -26.57 29.86 54.10
N ASP A 174 -26.98 28.85 54.86
CA ASP A 174 -28.11 27.95 54.59
C ASP A 174 -27.94 26.86 53.50
N VAL A 175 -26.69 26.55 53.09
CA VAL A 175 -26.40 25.42 52.19
C VAL A 175 -25.99 24.16 52.96
N VAL A 176 -26.68 23.05 52.72
CA VAL A 176 -26.32 21.73 53.23
C VAL A 176 -25.46 20.99 52.21
N VAL A 177 -24.29 20.50 52.64
CA VAL A 177 -23.33 19.77 51.79
C VAL A 177 -23.33 18.29 52.17
N GLN A 178 -23.59 17.41 51.20
CA GLN A 178 -23.54 15.96 51.38
C GLN A 178 -22.53 15.33 50.41
N SER A 179 -21.66 14.43 50.88
CA SER A 179 -20.73 13.72 50.00
C SER A 179 -21.47 12.66 49.18
N VAL A 180 -21.19 12.60 47.88
CA VAL A 180 -21.85 11.65 46.97
C VAL A 180 -20.84 10.98 46.05
N GLY A 181 -20.81 9.65 46.04
CA GLY A 181 -19.91 8.86 45.20
C GLY A 181 -19.60 7.47 45.77
N VAL A 182 -19.21 6.53 44.91
CA VAL A 182 -19.04 5.11 45.27
C VAL A 182 -17.62 4.77 45.76
N LYS A 183 -16.65 5.69 45.72
CA LYS A 183 -15.31 5.57 46.33
C LYS A 183 -14.60 6.92 46.33
N ASP A 184 -14.03 7.29 47.47
CA ASP A 184 -13.09 8.41 47.76
C ASP A 184 -13.02 9.54 46.71
N SER A 185 -14.14 10.21 46.48
CA SER A 185 -14.24 11.26 45.46
C SER A 185 -14.71 12.57 46.08
N LYS A 186 -13.96 13.62 45.73
CA LYS A 186 -14.16 15.05 46.00
C LYS A 186 -15.46 15.60 45.38
N LYS A 187 -16.58 14.92 45.58
CA LYS A 187 -17.88 15.15 44.94
C LYS A 187 -18.95 15.35 45.99
N TYR A 188 -19.71 16.42 45.82
CA TYR A 188 -20.68 16.85 46.80
C TYR A 188 -22.00 17.25 46.13
N LEU A 189 -23.08 16.94 46.81
CA LEU A 189 -24.42 17.45 46.55
C LEU A 189 -24.66 18.63 47.49
N LEU A 190 -25.01 19.77 46.91
CA LEU A 190 -25.34 21.01 47.60
C LEU A 190 -26.85 21.17 47.56
N MET A 191 -27.46 21.42 48.71
CA MET A 191 -28.90 21.64 48.85
C MET A 191 -29.14 23.00 49.50
N ALA A 192 -29.98 23.84 48.88
CA ALA A 192 -30.36 25.16 49.37
C ALA A 192 -31.87 25.35 49.26
N ARG A 193 -32.45 26.17 50.15
CA ARG A 193 -33.90 26.48 50.12
C ARG A 193 -34.25 27.59 49.11
N ASP A 194 -33.30 28.46 48.81
CA ASP A 194 -33.42 29.50 47.79
C ASP A 194 -32.48 29.21 46.61
N ASN A 195 -32.72 29.88 45.47
CA ASN A 195 -31.81 29.79 44.32
C ASN A 195 -30.54 30.59 44.64
N VAL A 196 -29.44 29.89 44.91
CA VAL A 196 -28.16 30.48 45.34
C VAL A 196 -27.12 30.32 44.24
N GLU A 197 -26.46 31.42 43.86
CA GLU A 197 -25.31 31.37 42.96
C GLU A 197 -24.05 30.91 43.71
N TYR A 198 -23.38 29.90 43.17
CA TYR A 198 -22.17 29.33 43.76
C TYR A 198 -20.91 29.94 43.14
N PRO A 199 -19.86 30.26 43.93
CA PRO A 199 -18.61 30.85 43.45
C PRO A 199 -17.67 29.83 42.75
N PHE A 200 -18.16 28.64 42.45
CA PHE A 200 -17.42 27.54 41.84
C PHE A 200 -18.29 26.80 40.82
N PRO A 201 -17.68 26.13 39.81
CA PRO A 201 -18.44 25.48 38.75
C PRO A 201 -19.30 24.33 39.30
N THR A 202 -20.60 24.40 39.03
CA THR A 202 -21.57 23.34 39.27
C THR A 202 -21.79 22.51 38.02
N LEU A 203 -22.10 21.22 38.18
CA LEU A 203 -22.50 20.36 37.08
C LEU A 203 -24.02 20.39 36.94
N GLU A 204 -24.48 20.57 35.71
CA GLU A 204 -25.88 20.36 35.35
C GLU A 204 -26.22 18.87 35.38
N LEU A 205 -27.44 18.57 35.84
CA LEU A 205 -27.94 17.20 35.90
C LEU A 205 -28.16 16.65 34.49
N PRO A 206 -27.93 15.35 34.28
CA PRO A 206 -28.27 14.73 33.01
C PRO A 206 -29.79 14.71 32.83
N ALA A 207 -30.25 14.81 31.59
CA ALA A 207 -31.68 14.74 31.27
C ALA A 207 -32.32 13.36 31.55
N GLU A 208 -31.50 12.30 31.70
CA GLU A 208 -31.95 10.92 31.91
C GLU A 208 -31.23 10.30 33.11
N SER A 209 -31.86 9.32 33.76
CA SER A 209 -31.21 8.56 34.84
C SER A 209 -30.11 7.65 34.29
N LEU A 210 -29.11 7.31 35.12
CA LEU A 210 -28.06 6.37 34.72
C LEU A 210 -28.64 4.99 34.33
N LYS A 211 -29.68 4.56 35.05
CA LYS A 211 -30.38 3.30 34.76
C LYS A 211 -31.05 3.33 33.40
N ASP A 212 -31.70 4.43 33.04
CA ASP A 212 -32.34 4.60 31.74
C ASP A 212 -31.32 4.72 30.61
N MET A 213 -30.22 5.46 30.83
CA MET A 213 -29.11 5.51 29.88
C MET A 213 -28.52 4.12 29.62
N LYS A 214 -28.27 3.32 30.67
CA LYS A 214 -27.77 1.94 30.53
C LYS A 214 -28.78 1.03 29.82
N ARG A 215 -30.08 1.22 30.06
CA ARG A 215 -31.15 0.47 29.37
C ARG A 215 -31.19 0.82 27.88
N LYS A 216 -31.16 2.11 27.52
CA LYS A 216 -31.11 2.57 26.13
C LYS A 216 -29.85 2.09 25.42
N GLN A 217 -28.69 2.17 26.07
CA GLN A 217 -27.43 1.66 25.53
C GLN A 217 -27.52 0.16 25.18
N LYS A 218 -28.16 -0.65 26.03
CA LYS A 218 -28.38 -2.08 25.73
C LYS A 218 -29.27 -2.28 24.51
N PHE A 219 -30.38 -1.53 24.43
CA PHE A 219 -31.30 -1.61 23.30
C PHE A 219 -30.64 -1.17 21.98
N GLU A 220 -29.93 -0.05 21.99
CA GLU A 220 -29.15 0.45 20.84
C GLU A 220 -28.06 -0.54 20.44
N ALA A 221 -27.37 -1.17 21.40
CA ALA A 221 -26.37 -2.21 21.11
C ALA A 221 -26.97 -3.48 20.49
N GLU A 222 -28.18 -3.88 20.90
CA GLU A 222 -28.93 -4.98 20.27
C GLU A 222 -29.38 -4.62 18.85
N ALA A 223 -29.87 -3.39 18.64
CA ALA A 223 -30.22 -2.87 17.33
C ALA A 223 -29.00 -2.84 16.39
N LEU A 224 -27.84 -2.39 16.88
CA LEU A 224 -26.57 -2.38 16.13
C LEU A 224 -26.20 -3.79 15.67
N LYS A 225 -26.29 -4.76 16.59
CA LYS A 225 -26.01 -6.17 16.28
C LYS A 225 -26.95 -6.72 15.19
N ASN A 226 -28.23 -6.33 15.22
CA ASN A 226 -29.21 -6.73 14.22
C ASN A 226 -28.88 -6.11 12.84
N LEU A 227 -28.50 -4.83 12.79
CA LEU A 227 -28.08 -4.16 11.56
C LEU A 227 -26.79 -4.78 10.98
N GLN A 228 -25.80 -5.06 11.82
CA GLN A 228 -24.58 -5.76 11.42
C GLN A 228 -24.89 -7.17 10.86
N THR A 229 -25.86 -7.88 11.45
CA THR A 229 -26.30 -9.19 10.93
C THR A 229 -27.00 -9.05 9.57
N LYS A 230 -27.83 -8.02 9.37
CA LYS A 230 -28.43 -7.72 8.05
C LYS A 230 -27.34 -7.44 7.02
N LEU A 231 -26.34 -6.62 7.36
CA LEU A 231 -25.21 -6.33 6.50
C LEU A 231 -24.42 -7.61 6.13
N GLN A 232 -24.21 -8.51 7.09
CA GLN A 232 -23.56 -9.79 6.85
C GLN A 232 -24.33 -10.68 5.85
N ASN A 233 -25.66 -10.63 5.84
CA ASN A 233 -26.45 -11.38 4.86
C ASN A 233 -26.20 -10.91 3.42
N HIS A 234 -25.83 -9.64 3.22
CA HIS A 234 -25.49 -9.10 1.91
C HIS A 234 -24.06 -9.47 1.44
N LEU A 235 -23.22 -10.09 2.28
CA LEU A 235 -21.87 -10.54 1.89
C LEU A 235 -21.90 -11.53 0.72
N VAL A 236 -22.99 -12.29 0.56
CA VAL A 236 -23.20 -13.22 -0.56
C VAL A 236 -23.15 -12.50 -1.91
N LEU A 237 -23.54 -11.23 -1.96
CA LEU A 237 -23.61 -10.44 -3.20
C LEU A 237 -22.25 -9.88 -3.63
N ARG A 238 -21.22 -9.94 -2.79
CA ARG A 238 -19.91 -9.32 -3.05
C ARG A 238 -19.31 -9.76 -4.39
N GLU A 239 -19.21 -11.06 -4.65
CA GLU A 239 -18.65 -11.58 -5.91
C GLU A 239 -19.46 -11.11 -7.14
N SER A 240 -20.77 -10.95 -6.99
CA SER A 240 -21.64 -10.48 -8.08
C SER A 240 -21.45 -8.98 -8.33
N LEU A 241 -21.28 -8.19 -7.27
CA LEU A 241 -20.98 -6.76 -7.37
C LEU A 241 -19.59 -6.52 -7.98
N GLU A 242 -18.57 -7.27 -7.58
CA GLU A 242 -17.22 -7.19 -8.16
C GLU A 242 -17.23 -7.49 -9.66
N LYS A 243 -18.00 -8.50 -10.11
CA LYS A 243 -18.18 -8.80 -11.54
C LYS A 243 -18.83 -7.65 -12.30
N ILE A 244 -19.92 -7.09 -11.77
CA ILE A 244 -20.60 -5.95 -12.40
C ILE A 244 -19.70 -4.72 -12.45
N LEU A 245 -18.90 -4.51 -11.42
CA LEU A 245 -17.92 -3.42 -11.36
C LEU A 245 -16.89 -3.58 -12.48
N CYS A 246 -16.37 -4.79 -12.73
CA CYS A 246 -15.52 -5.08 -13.89
C CYS A 246 -16.23 -4.80 -15.22
N ASP A 247 -17.50 -5.22 -15.36
CA ASP A 247 -18.28 -5.00 -16.58
C ASP A 247 -18.54 -3.50 -16.83
N LEU A 248 -18.91 -2.75 -15.79
CA LEU A 248 -19.15 -1.30 -15.87
C LEU A 248 -17.88 -0.52 -16.17
N ARG A 249 -16.75 -0.88 -15.56
CA ARG A 249 -15.45 -0.30 -15.90
C ARG A 249 -15.07 -0.54 -17.35
N SER A 250 -15.34 -1.74 -17.86
CA SER A 250 -15.09 -2.07 -19.27
C SER A 250 -15.99 -1.25 -20.20
N LYS A 251 -17.27 -1.08 -19.86
CA LYS A 251 -18.20 -0.21 -20.59
C LYS A 251 -17.81 1.26 -20.53
N LEU A 252 -17.41 1.76 -19.36
CA LEU A 252 -16.92 3.12 -19.19
C LEU A 252 -15.68 3.35 -20.06
N ALA A 253 -14.69 2.46 -20.00
CA ALA A 253 -13.48 2.58 -20.80
C ALA A 253 -13.78 2.62 -22.31
N PHE A 254 -14.73 1.79 -22.78
CA PHE A 254 -15.18 1.80 -24.16
C PHE A 254 -15.83 3.14 -24.54
N GLU A 255 -16.79 3.61 -23.74
CA GLU A 255 -17.50 4.88 -23.96
C GLU A 255 -16.54 6.09 -23.95
N GLU A 256 -15.58 6.10 -23.01
CA GLU A 256 -14.53 7.11 -22.93
C GLU A 256 -13.66 7.13 -24.19
N VAL A 257 -13.31 5.97 -24.74
CA VAL A 257 -12.54 5.88 -25.99
C VAL A 257 -13.34 6.44 -27.16
N VAL A 258 -14.60 6.03 -27.32
CA VAL A 258 -15.49 6.52 -28.38
C VAL A 258 -15.61 8.04 -28.35
N HIS A 259 -15.83 8.63 -27.17
CA HIS A 259 -15.96 10.09 -27.02
C HIS A 259 -14.63 10.84 -27.07
N SER A 260 -13.50 10.15 -26.88
CA SER A 260 -12.17 10.74 -27.01
C SER A 260 -11.65 10.78 -28.45
N ALA A 261 -12.25 10.01 -29.37
CA ALA A 261 -11.82 9.93 -30.75
C ALA A 261 -11.96 11.29 -31.46
N GLN A 262 -10.89 11.73 -32.12
CA GLN A 262 -10.94 12.95 -32.94
C GLN A 262 -11.79 12.68 -34.17
N THR A 263 -12.83 13.49 -34.36
CA THR A 263 -13.68 13.45 -35.55
C THR A 263 -13.52 14.75 -36.32
N GLU A 264 -13.04 14.67 -37.55
CA GLU A 264 -12.92 15.78 -38.49
C GLU A 264 -13.52 15.33 -39.82
N ASP A 265 -14.44 16.14 -40.37
CA ASP A 265 -15.02 15.96 -41.72
C ASP A 265 -15.55 14.54 -42.05
N GLY A 266 -16.13 13.84 -41.06
CA GLY A 266 -16.72 12.50 -41.23
C GLY A 266 -15.72 11.34 -41.16
N ILE A 267 -14.46 11.64 -40.83
CA ILE A 267 -13.40 10.68 -40.56
C ILE A 267 -13.07 10.76 -39.07
N SER A 268 -12.85 9.60 -38.45
CA SER A 268 -12.45 9.51 -37.06
C SER A 268 -11.14 8.75 -36.92
N ILE A 269 -10.24 9.27 -36.08
CA ILE A 269 -8.89 8.74 -35.90
C ILE A 269 -8.76 8.14 -34.50
N LEU A 270 -8.36 6.88 -34.44
CA LEU A 270 -8.02 6.15 -33.23
C LEU A 270 -6.50 6.01 -33.15
N LYS A 271 -5.91 6.42 -32.02
CA LYS A 271 -4.47 6.23 -31.77
C LYS A 271 -4.28 5.26 -30.61
N GLY A 272 -3.24 4.46 -30.67
CA GLY A 272 -2.93 3.52 -29.61
C GLY A 272 -1.54 2.93 -29.73
N PHE A 273 -1.21 2.03 -28.82
CA PHE A 273 0.02 1.26 -28.84
C PHE A 273 -0.29 -0.23 -28.96
N CYS A 274 0.46 -0.92 -29.80
CA CYS A 274 0.38 -2.37 -29.98
C CYS A 274 1.78 -2.97 -29.82
N PRO A 275 1.94 -4.12 -29.15
CA PRO A 275 3.20 -4.83 -29.18
C PRO A 275 3.59 -5.19 -30.60
N GLU A 276 4.88 -5.06 -30.93
CA GLU A 276 5.41 -5.31 -32.28
C GLU A 276 5.08 -6.73 -32.79
N GLU A 277 5.02 -7.70 -31.88
CA GLU A 277 4.70 -9.10 -32.18
C GLU A 277 3.29 -9.32 -32.72
N TYR A 278 2.31 -8.49 -32.31
CA TYR A 278 0.90 -8.63 -32.72
C TYR A 278 0.52 -7.65 -33.84
N MET A 279 1.50 -6.99 -34.45
CA MET A 279 1.27 -6.02 -35.52
C MET A 279 0.67 -6.66 -36.77
N GLU A 280 1.01 -7.91 -37.06
CA GLU A 280 0.46 -8.64 -38.21
C GLU A 280 -1.05 -8.86 -38.06
N ASP A 281 -1.51 -9.28 -36.87
CA ASP A 281 -2.93 -9.51 -36.58
C ASP A 281 -3.76 -8.24 -36.73
N VAL A 282 -3.26 -7.11 -36.21
CA VAL A 282 -3.92 -5.80 -36.34
C VAL A 282 -3.95 -5.35 -37.80
N THR A 283 -2.87 -5.58 -38.54
CA THR A 283 -2.79 -5.22 -39.96
C THR A 283 -3.76 -6.06 -40.81
N LEU A 284 -3.90 -7.34 -40.52
CA LEU A 284 -4.86 -8.23 -41.18
C LEU A 284 -6.30 -7.76 -40.91
N GLN A 285 -6.65 -7.49 -39.66
CA GLN A 285 -7.97 -6.97 -39.30
C GLN A 285 -8.28 -5.65 -40.01
N ALA A 286 -7.31 -4.72 -40.04
CA ALA A 286 -7.48 -3.44 -40.71
C ALA A 286 -7.72 -3.61 -42.22
N ARG A 287 -7.10 -4.60 -42.86
CA ARG A 287 -7.32 -4.93 -44.28
C ARG A 287 -8.70 -5.52 -44.52
N GLU A 288 -9.14 -6.48 -43.70
CA GLU A 288 -10.46 -7.10 -43.81
C GLU A 288 -11.58 -6.07 -43.66
N CYS A 289 -11.43 -5.15 -42.70
CA CYS A 289 -12.40 -4.10 -42.45
C CYS A 289 -12.20 -2.83 -43.30
N ARG A 290 -11.17 -2.79 -44.17
CA ARG A 290 -10.82 -1.68 -45.08
C ARG A 290 -10.57 -0.34 -44.37
N TRP A 291 -9.88 -0.37 -43.23
CA TRP A 291 -9.48 0.82 -42.50
C TRP A 291 -8.17 1.41 -43.02
N GLY A 292 -7.98 2.72 -42.84
CA GLY A 292 -6.66 3.33 -42.99
C GLY A 292 -5.80 2.95 -41.78
N PHE A 293 -4.58 2.48 -42.01
CA PHE A 293 -3.69 2.03 -40.94
C PHE A 293 -2.28 2.58 -41.15
N SER A 294 -1.71 3.18 -40.11
CA SER A 294 -0.30 3.56 -40.04
C SER A 294 0.31 3.09 -38.73
N ALA A 295 1.57 2.68 -38.78
CA ALA A 295 2.34 2.25 -37.62
C ALA A 295 3.69 2.95 -37.61
N GLU A 296 4.05 3.53 -36.47
CA GLU A 296 5.26 4.32 -36.28
C GLU A 296 5.96 3.91 -34.98
N ASP A 297 7.26 4.17 -34.88
CA ASP A 297 7.99 3.97 -33.63
C ASP A 297 7.64 5.08 -32.63
N PRO A 298 7.40 4.76 -31.33
CA PRO A 298 7.09 5.77 -30.31
C PRO A 298 8.20 6.82 -30.20
N SER A 299 7.84 8.10 -30.35
CA SER A 299 8.74 9.24 -30.26
C SER A 299 9.23 9.46 -28.82
N GLY A 300 10.33 10.21 -28.65
CA GLY A 300 10.92 10.54 -27.34
C GLY A 300 9.97 11.17 -26.31
N GLU A 301 8.84 11.73 -26.73
CA GLU A 301 7.84 12.35 -25.84
C GLU A 301 6.65 11.44 -25.54
N ASP A 302 6.47 10.36 -26.31
CA ASP A 302 5.39 9.39 -26.11
C ASP A 302 5.63 8.56 -24.83
N GLN A 303 4.52 8.23 -24.15
CA GLN A 303 4.48 7.35 -22.97
C GLN A 303 3.77 6.03 -23.30
N PRO A 304 4.41 5.14 -24.08
CA PRO A 304 3.84 3.83 -24.37
C PRO A 304 3.64 3.01 -23.09
N PRO A 305 2.62 2.15 -23.03
CA PRO A 305 2.39 1.28 -21.89
C PRO A 305 3.47 0.21 -21.78
N THR A 306 3.86 -0.13 -20.54
CA THR A 306 4.87 -1.16 -20.28
C THR A 306 4.25 -2.55 -20.29
N LEU A 307 4.70 -3.40 -21.22
CA LEU A 307 4.42 -4.84 -21.20
C LEU A 307 5.69 -5.61 -20.82
N LEU A 308 5.67 -6.26 -19.66
CA LEU A 308 6.79 -7.05 -19.13
C LEU A 308 6.65 -8.52 -19.50
N LYS A 309 7.63 -9.07 -20.22
CA LYS A 309 7.76 -10.51 -20.49
C LYS A 309 8.88 -11.10 -19.64
N ASN A 310 8.51 -11.47 -18.41
CA ASN A 310 9.48 -11.97 -17.44
C ASN A 310 9.55 -13.51 -17.52
N PRO A 311 10.75 -14.12 -17.63
CA PRO A 311 10.89 -15.57 -17.55
C PRO A 311 10.41 -16.08 -16.18
N LYS A 312 10.05 -17.37 -16.12
CA LYS A 312 9.38 -17.97 -14.94
C LYS A 312 10.10 -17.69 -13.60
N TRP A 313 11.44 -17.66 -13.60
CA TRP A 313 12.23 -17.37 -12.40
C TRP A 313 12.18 -15.91 -11.97
N ILE A 314 12.07 -14.95 -12.91
CA ILE A 314 11.91 -13.53 -12.57
C ILE A 314 10.47 -13.22 -12.21
N ARG A 315 9.48 -13.89 -12.81
CA ARG A 315 8.06 -13.73 -12.47
C ARG A 315 7.75 -13.98 -10.99
N LEU A 316 8.62 -14.69 -10.27
CA LEU A 316 8.55 -14.90 -8.82
C LEU A 316 8.43 -13.59 -8.04
N ILE A 317 9.02 -12.49 -8.52
CA ILE A 317 9.01 -11.21 -7.81
C ILE A 317 7.71 -10.43 -7.98
N LYS A 318 6.88 -10.80 -8.97
CA LYS A 318 5.67 -10.06 -9.35
C LYS A 318 4.76 -9.73 -8.15
N PRO A 319 4.47 -10.65 -7.20
CA PRO A 319 3.65 -10.31 -6.04
C PRO A 319 4.20 -9.17 -5.18
N VAL A 320 5.53 -9.00 -5.11
CA VAL A 320 6.17 -7.91 -4.36
C VAL A 320 5.98 -6.59 -5.07
N PHE A 321 6.13 -6.55 -6.40
CA PHE A 321 5.88 -5.32 -7.17
C PHE A 321 4.41 -4.94 -7.21
N ASP A 322 3.52 -5.92 -7.31
CA ASP A 322 2.07 -5.70 -7.23
C ASP A 322 1.68 -5.11 -5.86
N LEU A 323 2.27 -5.62 -4.76
CA LEU A 323 2.05 -5.07 -3.42
C LEU A 323 2.56 -3.62 -3.29
N MET A 324 3.72 -3.31 -3.89
CA MET A 324 4.27 -1.96 -3.87
C MET A 324 3.57 -1.01 -4.86
N ASN A 325 2.71 -1.53 -5.74
CA ASN A 325 2.12 -0.81 -6.88
C ASN A 325 3.16 -0.09 -7.74
N ILE A 326 4.33 -0.73 -7.94
CA ILE A 326 5.41 -0.18 -8.77
C ILE A 326 5.47 -0.97 -10.07
N THR A 327 5.15 -0.32 -11.19
CA THR A 327 5.40 -0.84 -12.53
C THR A 327 6.55 -0.05 -13.15
N PRO A 328 7.62 -0.71 -13.65
CA PRO A 328 8.72 -0.01 -14.29
C PRO A 328 8.22 0.79 -15.50
N GLY A 329 8.79 1.97 -15.70
CA GLY A 329 8.52 2.77 -16.89
C GLY A 329 8.95 2.04 -18.16
N TYR A 330 8.28 2.28 -19.28
CA TYR A 330 8.58 1.58 -20.54
C TYR A 330 10.03 1.77 -21.02
N ARG A 331 10.65 2.90 -20.66
CA ARG A 331 12.04 3.22 -20.98
C ARG A 331 13.01 2.98 -19.82
N GLU A 332 12.51 2.44 -18.72
CA GLU A 332 13.34 2.04 -17.60
C GLU A 332 13.80 0.60 -17.84
N LEU A 333 15.06 0.33 -17.56
CA LEU A 333 15.57 -1.03 -17.64
C LEU A 333 15.00 -1.87 -16.49
N ASP A 334 14.68 -3.14 -16.75
CA ASP A 334 14.06 -3.99 -15.75
C ASP A 334 15.03 -4.34 -14.61
N VAL A 335 14.74 -3.86 -13.40
CA VAL A 335 15.52 -4.10 -12.17
C VAL A 335 15.06 -5.38 -11.44
N SER A 336 13.96 -6.00 -11.88
CA SER A 336 13.37 -7.22 -11.32
C SER A 336 14.37 -8.32 -10.96
N PRO A 337 15.30 -8.75 -11.85
CA PRO A 337 16.22 -9.85 -11.53
C PRO A 337 17.19 -9.51 -10.40
N PHE A 338 17.76 -8.30 -10.40
CA PHE A 338 18.68 -7.86 -9.36
C PHE A 338 17.97 -7.72 -8.03
N PHE A 339 16.78 -7.12 -8.04
CA PHE A 339 15.96 -6.97 -6.84
C PHE A 339 15.62 -8.34 -6.23
N LEU A 340 15.24 -9.33 -7.03
CA LEU A 340 14.96 -10.69 -6.56
C LEU A 340 16.18 -11.35 -5.89
N ILE A 341 17.37 -11.19 -6.47
CA ILE A 341 18.62 -11.76 -5.93
C ILE A 341 18.96 -11.12 -4.58
N PHE A 342 19.01 -9.78 -4.50
CA PHE A 342 19.35 -9.09 -3.26
C PHE A 342 18.29 -9.27 -2.18
N LEU A 343 17.00 -9.26 -2.53
CA LEU A 343 15.90 -9.56 -1.60
C LEU A 343 16.07 -10.95 -0.98
N SER A 344 16.43 -11.95 -1.79
CA SER A 344 16.64 -13.33 -1.32
C SER A 344 17.83 -13.43 -0.37
N ILE A 345 18.94 -12.77 -0.70
CA ILE A 345 20.14 -12.73 0.15
C ILE A 345 19.86 -12.02 1.47
N PHE A 346 19.22 -10.84 1.43
CA PHE A 346 18.90 -10.07 2.65
C PHE A 346 17.92 -10.79 3.53
N PHE A 347 16.88 -11.41 2.97
CA PHE A 347 15.94 -12.21 3.73
C PHE A 347 16.64 -13.37 4.43
N GLY A 348 17.53 -14.08 3.72
CA GLY A 348 18.29 -15.16 4.31
C GLY A 348 19.16 -14.72 5.49
N MET A 349 19.83 -13.58 5.35
CA MET A 349 20.65 -12.97 6.40
C MET A 349 19.83 -12.52 7.61
N LEU A 350 18.65 -11.92 7.38
CA LEU A 350 17.75 -11.42 8.42
C LEU A 350 17.11 -12.53 9.25
N ILE A 351 16.73 -13.65 8.62
CA ILE A 351 16.21 -14.80 9.37
C ILE A 351 17.33 -15.52 10.11
N GLY A 352 18.52 -15.61 9.49
CA GLY A 352 19.72 -16.04 10.20
C GLY A 352 19.72 -17.49 10.69
N ASP A 353 18.72 -18.32 10.33
CA ASP A 353 18.45 -19.60 10.99
C ASP A 353 17.82 -20.64 10.04
N ALA A 354 18.40 -21.85 10.04
CA ALA A 354 17.95 -22.92 9.15
C ALA A 354 16.67 -23.61 9.63
N GLY A 355 16.41 -23.65 10.94
CA GLY A 355 15.18 -24.18 11.52
C GLY A 355 13.96 -23.33 11.15
N TYR A 356 14.08 -22.00 11.25
CA TYR A 356 13.01 -21.09 10.81
C TYR A 356 12.80 -21.14 9.30
N GLY A 357 13.88 -21.19 8.51
CA GLY A 357 13.79 -21.38 7.05
C GLY A 357 13.04 -22.66 6.67
N LEU A 358 13.35 -23.79 7.31
CA LEU A 358 12.64 -25.07 7.09
C LEU A 358 11.18 -25.01 7.54
N ALA A 359 10.91 -24.35 8.67
CA ALA A 359 9.54 -24.15 9.14
C ALA A 359 8.71 -23.34 8.12
N PHE A 360 9.27 -22.28 7.52
CA PHE A 360 8.60 -21.55 6.46
C PHE A 360 8.33 -22.40 5.23
N ILE A 361 9.28 -23.25 4.80
CA ILE A 361 9.06 -24.21 3.71
C ILE A 361 7.89 -25.15 4.05
N ALA A 362 7.87 -25.71 5.27
CA ALA A 362 6.85 -26.65 5.69
C ALA A 362 5.45 -26.01 5.76
N VAL A 363 5.34 -24.81 6.35
CA VAL A 363 4.09 -24.05 6.42
C VAL A 363 3.61 -23.67 5.03
N THR A 364 4.51 -23.23 4.15
CA THR A 364 4.20 -22.88 2.76
C THR A 364 3.70 -24.09 1.99
N PHE A 365 4.30 -25.26 2.18
CA PHE A 365 3.84 -26.51 1.60
C PHE A 365 2.45 -26.94 2.08
N TRP A 366 2.20 -26.82 3.38
CA TRP A 366 0.87 -27.09 3.93
C TRP A 366 -0.18 -26.10 3.40
N ALA A 367 0.16 -24.81 3.32
CA ALA A 367 -0.69 -23.77 2.78
C ALA A 367 -0.98 -23.97 1.28
N GLN A 368 0.04 -24.35 0.49
CA GLN A 368 -0.11 -24.68 -0.92
C GLN A 368 -1.06 -25.87 -1.11
N LYS A 369 -0.94 -26.91 -0.28
CA LYS A 369 -1.82 -28.09 -0.36
C LYS A 369 -3.27 -27.79 0.04
N LYS A 370 -3.49 -26.89 1.01
CA LYS A 370 -4.83 -26.59 1.54
C LYS A 370 -5.54 -25.46 0.80
N PHE A 371 -4.81 -24.47 0.31
CA PHE A 371 -5.34 -23.25 -0.28
C PHE A 371 -4.85 -22.98 -1.70
N GLY A 372 -4.02 -23.86 -2.28
CA GLY A 372 -3.46 -23.69 -3.62
C GLY A 372 -4.52 -23.39 -4.68
N ASP A 373 -5.64 -24.13 -4.66
CA ASP A 373 -6.73 -23.95 -5.63
C ASP A 373 -7.50 -22.63 -5.48
N LYS A 374 -7.39 -21.96 -4.32
CA LYS A 374 -8.05 -20.68 -4.03
C LYS A 374 -7.16 -19.47 -4.28
N VAL A 375 -5.85 -19.66 -4.37
CA VAL A 375 -4.88 -18.57 -4.57
C VAL A 375 -4.72 -18.33 -6.07
N GLN A 376 -5.08 -17.13 -6.51
CA GLN A 376 -5.08 -16.74 -7.92
C GLN A 376 -3.67 -16.71 -8.54
N ASP A 377 -2.62 -16.50 -7.74
CA ASP A 377 -1.23 -16.46 -8.23
C ASP A 377 -0.31 -17.41 -7.43
N HIS A 378 0.05 -18.54 -8.05
CA HIS A 378 0.99 -19.51 -7.48
C HIS A 378 2.42 -18.97 -7.35
N CYS A 379 2.75 -17.83 -7.97
CA CYS A 379 4.07 -17.20 -7.84
C CYS A 379 4.40 -16.83 -6.38
N VAL A 380 3.39 -16.55 -5.55
CA VAL A 380 3.57 -16.24 -4.13
C VAL A 380 4.23 -17.40 -3.38
N PHE A 381 3.78 -18.63 -3.60
CA PHE A 381 4.36 -19.81 -2.94
C PHE A 381 5.81 -20.04 -3.36
N HIS A 382 6.09 -19.91 -4.66
CA HIS A 382 7.43 -20.09 -5.18
C HIS A 382 8.41 -19.01 -4.69
N LEU A 383 7.95 -17.76 -4.53
CA LEU A 383 8.73 -16.70 -3.92
C LEU A 383 9.09 -17.06 -2.46
N ILE A 384 8.12 -17.49 -1.66
CA ILE A 384 8.38 -17.88 -0.27
C ILE A 384 9.35 -19.06 -0.20
N TYR A 385 9.24 -20.04 -1.09
CA TYR A 385 10.21 -21.14 -1.17
C TYR A 385 11.62 -20.67 -1.50
N LEU A 386 11.76 -19.74 -2.45
CA LEU A 386 13.05 -19.15 -2.78
C LEU A 386 13.65 -18.42 -1.57
N LEU A 387 12.90 -17.51 -0.96
CA LEU A 387 13.34 -16.75 0.22
C LEU A 387 13.72 -17.68 1.37
N SER A 388 12.88 -18.68 1.66
CA SER A 388 13.11 -19.64 2.74
C SER A 388 14.33 -20.52 2.47
N SER A 389 14.59 -20.88 1.21
CA SER A 389 15.77 -21.65 0.82
C SER A 389 17.06 -20.85 1.07
N PHE A 390 17.08 -19.54 0.80
CA PHE A 390 18.20 -18.67 1.16
C PHE A 390 18.38 -18.55 2.68
N ALA A 391 17.30 -18.51 3.46
CA ALA A 391 17.38 -18.56 4.93
C ALA A 391 17.97 -19.89 5.45
N VAL A 392 17.60 -21.02 4.84
CA VAL A 392 18.18 -22.32 5.16
C VAL A 392 19.67 -22.36 4.82
N ILE A 393 20.05 -21.91 3.63
CA ILE A 393 21.47 -21.83 3.19
C ILE A 393 22.26 -20.96 4.18
N TRP A 394 21.73 -19.80 4.56
CA TRP A 394 22.39 -18.90 5.50
C TRP A 394 22.52 -19.52 6.89
N GLY A 395 21.45 -20.12 7.43
CA GLY A 395 21.48 -20.81 8.72
C GLY A 395 22.46 -21.98 8.77
N PHE A 396 22.67 -22.70 7.67
CA PHE A 396 23.72 -23.72 7.56
C PHE A 396 25.13 -23.11 7.50
N LEU A 397 25.30 -21.94 6.85
CA LEU A 397 26.57 -21.22 6.82
C LEU A 397 26.98 -20.73 8.22
N THR A 398 26.03 -20.19 9.00
CA THR A 398 26.22 -19.70 10.36
C THR A 398 26.19 -20.81 11.42
N GLY A 399 25.61 -21.97 11.11
CA GLY A 399 25.47 -23.11 12.03
C GLY A 399 24.35 -22.94 13.08
N THR A 400 23.34 -22.12 12.79
CA THR A 400 22.24 -21.76 13.70
C THR A 400 20.97 -22.54 13.35
N PHE A 401 20.35 -23.16 14.37
CA PHE A 401 19.14 -23.96 14.21
C PHE A 401 18.15 -23.72 15.37
N PHE A 402 16.97 -23.20 15.09
CA PHE A 402 15.96 -22.83 16.09
C PHE A 402 16.52 -21.99 17.25
N GLY A 403 17.35 -21.00 16.95
CA GLY A 403 17.94 -20.08 17.92
C GLY A 403 19.00 -20.70 18.83
N THR A 404 19.41 -21.95 18.58
CA THR A 404 20.39 -22.68 19.41
C THR A 404 21.44 -23.36 18.54
N VAL A 405 22.68 -23.47 19.03
CA VAL A 405 23.75 -24.26 18.39
C VAL A 405 23.57 -25.74 18.72
N LEU A 406 22.35 -26.27 18.53
CA LEU A 406 21.91 -27.53 19.15
C LEU A 406 22.63 -28.78 18.62
N PHE A 407 23.52 -28.61 17.63
CA PHE A 407 24.38 -29.66 17.09
C PHE A 407 25.88 -29.36 17.25
N GLY A 408 26.30 -28.80 18.39
CA GLY A 408 27.69 -28.49 18.72
C GLY A 408 28.72 -29.64 18.61
N GLN A 409 28.29 -30.89 18.31
CA GLN A 409 29.16 -32.01 17.96
C GLN A 409 28.94 -32.61 16.56
N TRP A 410 27.82 -32.33 15.88
CA TRP A 410 27.45 -33.00 14.62
C TRP A 410 27.42 -32.07 13.39
N ILE A 411 27.15 -30.78 13.58
CA ILE A 411 27.13 -29.79 12.49
C ILE A 411 28.07 -28.65 12.90
N LYS A 412 29.31 -28.70 12.41
CA LYS A 412 30.23 -27.58 12.53
C LYS A 412 29.76 -26.45 11.60
N PRO A 413 29.78 -25.18 12.03
CA PRO A 413 29.49 -24.07 11.12
C PRO A 413 30.44 -24.16 9.91
N LEU A 414 29.88 -24.07 8.70
CA LEU A 414 30.67 -24.19 7.47
C LEU A 414 31.69 -23.04 7.35
N LEU A 415 31.35 -21.87 7.91
CA LEU A 415 32.27 -20.76 8.12
C LEU A 415 32.20 -20.27 9.59
N PRO A 416 33.15 -20.68 10.46
CA PRO A 416 33.28 -20.14 11.82
C PRO A 416 33.48 -18.62 11.87
N TRP A 417 33.94 -18.03 10.75
CA TRP A 417 34.10 -16.59 10.58
C TRP A 417 32.77 -15.82 10.59
N LEU A 418 31.67 -16.44 10.16
CA LEU A 418 30.33 -15.84 10.19
C LEU A 418 29.65 -15.91 11.57
N THR A 419 30.30 -16.45 12.59
CA THR A 419 29.74 -16.52 13.96
C THR A 419 30.15 -15.33 14.82
N ASP A 420 31.14 -14.53 14.37
CA ASP A 420 31.59 -13.33 15.06
C ASP A 420 30.79 -12.11 14.59
N ASN A 421 30.15 -11.42 15.54
CA ASN A 421 29.36 -10.21 15.29
C ASN A 421 30.14 -9.15 14.49
N SER A 422 31.44 -9.01 14.74
CA SER A 422 32.28 -8.01 14.05
C SER A 422 32.44 -8.33 12.56
N HIS A 423 32.56 -9.62 12.24
CA HIS A 423 32.68 -10.10 10.87
C HIS A 423 31.36 -10.05 10.11
N ILE A 424 30.23 -10.36 10.77
CA ILE A 424 28.90 -10.22 10.15
C ILE A 424 28.63 -8.73 9.86
N GLN A 425 28.90 -7.83 10.81
CA GLN A 425 28.75 -6.39 10.59
C GLN A 425 29.57 -5.91 9.38
N TRP A 426 30.85 -6.31 9.30
CA TRP A 426 31.69 -5.96 8.15
C TRP A 426 31.15 -6.57 6.84
N LEU A 427 30.66 -7.80 6.87
CA LEU A 427 30.04 -8.45 5.71
C LEU A 427 28.78 -7.69 5.24
N CYS A 428 27.95 -7.19 6.15
CA CYS A 428 26.80 -6.34 5.80
C CYS A 428 27.23 -5.07 5.07
N PHE A 429 28.32 -4.40 5.51
CA PHE A 429 28.87 -3.25 4.81
C PHE A 429 29.43 -3.60 3.43
N VAL A 430 30.11 -4.75 3.29
CA VAL A 430 30.61 -5.22 1.99
C VAL A 430 29.47 -5.50 1.02
N ILE A 431 28.42 -6.20 1.48
CA ILE A 431 27.25 -6.51 0.66
C ILE A 431 26.49 -5.22 0.30
N GLY A 432 26.33 -4.30 1.24
CA GLY A 432 25.75 -2.99 0.97
C GLY A 432 26.56 -2.19 -0.05
N GLY A 433 27.89 -2.22 0.04
CA GLY A 433 28.79 -1.63 -0.93
C GLY A 433 28.66 -2.25 -2.32
N ILE A 434 28.57 -3.59 -2.40
CA ILE A 434 28.32 -4.30 -3.67
C ILE A 434 26.96 -3.91 -4.25
N HIS A 435 25.90 -3.93 -3.45
CA HIS A 435 24.54 -3.58 -3.88
C HIS A 435 24.45 -2.13 -4.40
N LEU A 436 25.03 -1.16 -3.67
CA LEU A 436 25.11 0.23 -4.11
C LEU A 436 25.99 0.40 -5.35
N THR A 437 27.07 -0.38 -5.48
CA THR A 437 27.91 -0.39 -6.69
C THR A 437 27.11 -0.86 -7.90
N PHE A 438 26.26 -1.88 -7.77
CA PHE A 438 25.35 -2.28 -8.84
C PHE A 438 24.37 -1.16 -9.21
N ALA A 439 23.79 -0.45 -8.23
CA ALA A 439 22.89 0.66 -8.48
C ALA A 439 23.55 1.83 -9.24
N HIS A 440 24.75 2.24 -8.81
CA HIS A 440 25.52 3.28 -9.52
C HIS A 440 26.08 2.81 -10.85
N GLY A 441 26.49 1.55 -10.96
CA GLY A 441 26.88 0.92 -12.22
C GLY A 441 25.74 0.91 -13.23
N TRP A 442 24.51 0.63 -12.78
CA TRP A 442 23.31 0.70 -13.60
C TRP A 442 23.05 2.13 -14.10
N ARG A 443 23.18 3.14 -13.22
CA ARG A 443 23.11 4.56 -13.62
C ARG A 443 24.21 4.95 -14.61
N ALA A 444 25.42 4.43 -14.43
CA ALA A 444 26.55 4.68 -15.32
C ALA A 444 26.31 4.12 -16.73
N ILE A 445 25.73 2.92 -16.86
CA ILE A 445 25.37 2.32 -18.15
C ILE A 445 24.32 3.20 -18.86
N ASN A 446 23.28 3.67 -18.15
CA ASN A 446 22.27 4.54 -18.74
C ASN A 446 22.84 5.89 -19.20
N LYS A 447 23.86 6.40 -18.51
CA LYS A 447 24.53 7.66 -18.84
C LYS A 447 25.76 7.47 -19.74
N TRP A 448 26.05 6.27 -20.28
CA TRP A 448 27.34 5.91 -20.91
C TRP A 448 27.86 6.91 -21.96
N ARG A 449 26.97 7.63 -22.64
CA ARG A 449 27.31 8.63 -23.67
C ARG A 449 27.47 10.07 -23.16
N THR A 450 27.34 10.30 -21.85
CA THR A 450 27.41 11.62 -21.22
C THR A 450 28.55 11.65 -20.20
N VAL A 451 29.17 12.81 -20.00
CA VAL A 451 30.23 13.00 -18.99
C VAL A 451 29.78 12.72 -17.54
N GLY A 452 28.47 12.61 -17.30
CA GLY A 452 27.88 12.22 -16.02
C GLY A 452 28.27 10.81 -15.55
N VAL A 453 28.81 9.95 -16.43
CA VAL A 453 29.39 8.65 -16.04
C VAL A 453 30.53 8.82 -15.05
N LEU A 454 31.35 9.87 -15.21
CA LEU A 454 32.49 10.12 -14.32
C LEU A 454 32.03 10.44 -12.89
N ALA A 455 30.88 11.11 -12.74
CA ALA A 455 30.28 11.33 -11.44
C ALA A 455 29.79 10.02 -10.80
N GLU A 456 29.21 9.10 -11.57
CA GLU A 456 28.80 7.78 -11.06
C GLU A 456 30.02 6.92 -10.66
N ILE A 457 31.13 7.00 -11.41
CA ILE A 457 32.41 6.38 -11.00
C ILE A 457 32.93 7.00 -9.69
N GLY A 458 32.82 8.33 -9.55
CA GLY A 458 33.15 9.04 -8.32
C GLY A 458 32.37 8.49 -7.12
N TRP A 459 31.06 8.27 -7.27
CA TRP A 459 30.23 7.64 -6.25
C TRP A 459 30.67 6.21 -5.91
N ILE A 460 31.04 5.39 -6.90
CA ILE A 460 31.57 4.04 -6.65
C ILE A 460 32.87 4.09 -5.83
N ILE A 461 33.75 5.05 -6.11
CA ILE A 461 34.98 5.25 -5.33
C ILE A 461 34.65 5.64 -3.88
N ILE A 462 33.67 6.53 -3.68
CA ILE A 462 33.21 6.94 -2.34
C ILE A 462 32.60 5.74 -1.58
N ILE A 463 31.83 4.88 -2.25
CA ILE A 463 31.30 3.63 -1.67
C ILE A 463 32.42 2.79 -1.09
N TRP A 464 33.43 2.45 -1.89
CA TRP A 464 34.49 1.58 -1.42
C TRP A 464 35.38 2.26 -0.37
N ALA A 465 35.59 3.58 -0.46
CA ALA A 465 36.26 4.34 0.60
C ALA A 465 35.49 4.25 1.92
N SER A 466 34.16 4.35 1.90
CA SER A 466 33.31 4.23 3.10
C SER A 466 33.32 2.82 3.70
N VAL A 467 33.33 1.76 2.87
CA VAL A 467 33.42 0.36 3.33
C VAL A 467 34.78 0.09 3.98
N LEU A 468 35.87 0.62 3.41
CA LEU A 468 37.20 0.54 4.02
C LEU A 468 37.29 1.33 5.33
N PHE A 469 36.62 2.49 5.40
CA PHE A 469 36.52 3.25 6.64
C PHE A 469 35.74 2.49 7.72
N ALA A 470 34.63 1.83 7.36
CA ALA A 470 33.89 0.95 8.27
C ALA A 470 34.75 -0.23 8.77
N ARG A 471 35.62 -0.79 7.92
CA ARG A 471 36.58 -1.85 8.32
C ARG A 471 37.55 -1.37 9.41
N LEU A 472 38.03 -0.13 9.33
CA LEU A 472 38.87 0.46 10.38
C LEU A 472 38.10 0.60 11.69
N LEU A 473 36.86 1.10 11.65
CA LEU A 473 36.07 1.34 12.86
C LEU A 473 35.62 0.06 13.57
N ILE A 474 35.29 -1.00 12.82
CA ILE A 474 34.72 -2.24 13.38
C ILE A 474 35.82 -3.22 13.78
N ILE A 475 36.80 -3.46 12.89
CA ILE A 475 37.82 -4.52 13.05
C ILE A 475 39.17 -3.93 13.53
N GLY A 476 39.34 -2.60 13.51
CA GLY A 476 40.58 -1.96 13.95
C GLY A 476 41.76 -2.14 12.99
N ILE A 477 41.54 -2.62 11.76
CA ILE A 477 42.60 -2.85 10.77
C ILE A 477 42.97 -1.51 10.11
N ALA A 478 44.26 -1.20 10.08
CA ALA A 478 44.79 0.02 9.47
C ALA A 478 44.38 0.17 7.99
N LEU A 479 44.08 1.41 7.59
CA LEU A 479 43.70 1.73 6.21
C LEU A 479 44.88 1.54 5.26
N PRO A 480 44.68 0.87 4.11
CA PRO A 480 45.68 0.84 3.04
C PRO A 480 45.99 2.26 2.51
N ALA A 481 47.24 2.50 2.10
CA ALA A 481 47.71 3.82 1.66
C ALA A 481 46.88 4.41 0.48
N TYR A 482 46.32 3.58 -0.40
CA TYR A 482 45.49 4.03 -1.51
C TYR A 482 44.14 4.62 -1.08
N THR A 483 43.67 4.37 0.15
CA THR A 483 42.38 4.87 0.65
C THR A 483 42.33 6.40 0.69
N GLN A 484 43.47 7.05 0.99
CA GLN A 484 43.59 8.50 0.98
C GLN A 484 43.36 9.08 -0.42
N MET A 485 43.85 8.38 -1.46
CA MET A 485 43.62 8.80 -2.85
C MET A 485 42.15 8.66 -3.23
N MET A 486 41.47 7.59 -2.76
CA MET A 486 40.03 7.38 -3.02
C MET A 486 39.16 8.46 -2.37
N LEU A 487 39.49 8.87 -1.14
CA LEU A 487 38.74 9.89 -0.39
C LEU A 487 38.79 11.27 -1.06
N ILE A 488 39.84 11.55 -1.83
CA ILE A 488 39.99 12.80 -2.58
C ILE A 488 39.44 12.66 -4.01
N ALA A 489 39.79 11.57 -4.71
CA ALA A 489 39.41 11.36 -6.10
C ALA A 489 37.88 11.25 -6.30
N GLY A 490 37.19 10.57 -5.38
CA GLY A 490 35.74 10.40 -5.45
C GLY A 490 34.97 11.73 -5.45
N PRO A 491 35.11 12.56 -4.40
CA PRO A 491 34.46 13.88 -4.33
C PRO A 491 34.82 14.81 -5.49
N VAL A 492 36.08 14.81 -5.94
CA VAL A 492 36.52 15.63 -7.08
C VAL A 492 35.77 15.24 -8.36
N LEU A 493 35.62 13.94 -8.62
CA LEU A 493 34.87 13.44 -9.77
C LEU A 493 33.37 13.76 -9.67
N VAL A 494 32.78 13.64 -8.49
CA VAL A 494 31.36 13.96 -8.31
C VAL A 494 31.12 15.47 -8.50
N VAL A 495 31.83 16.32 -7.76
CA VAL A 495 31.64 17.78 -7.83
C VAL A 495 31.95 18.32 -9.22
N GLY A 496 32.95 17.76 -9.91
CA GLY A 496 33.35 18.21 -11.24
C GLY A 496 32.40 17.81 -12.37
N PHE A 497 31.72 16.66 -12.26
CA PHE A 497 31.00 16.06 -13.40
C PHE A 497 29.50 15.81 -13.17
N ASN A 498 28.95 16.13 -11.99
CA ASN A 498 27.53 15.93 -11.70
C ASN A 498 26.62 16.81 -12.59
N GLN A 499 27.02 18.06 -12.89
CA GLN A 499 26.31 18.94 -13.81
C GLN A 499 27.30 19.76 -14.67
N PRO A 500 27.60 19.33 -15.91
CA PRO A 500 28.48 20.09 -16.80
C PRO A 500 27.76 21.33 -17.29
N ARG A 501 28.15 22.52 -16.83
CA ARG A 501 27.68 23.81 -17.35
C ARG A 501 28.83 24.62 -17.92
N LYS A 502 28.51 25.54 -18.83
CA LYS A 502 29.49 26.41 -19.52
C LYS A 502 30.31 27.30 -18.57
N ASN A 503 29.81 27.60 -17.35
CA ASN A 503 30.53 28.35 -16.32
C ASN A 503 31.06 27.41 -15.24
N ILE A 504 32.38 27.18 -15.22
CA ILE A 504 33.05 26.21 -14.34
C ILE A 504 32.88 26.58 -12.85
N LEU A 505 33.01 27.86 -12.49
CA LEU A 505 32.92 28.30 -11.09
C LEU A 505 31.50 28.16 -10.50
N ALA A 506 30.47 28.50 -11.29
CA ALA A 506 29.08 28.32 -10.88
C ALA A 506 28.69 26.82 -10.84
N GLY A 507 29.26 26.02 -11.74
CA GLY A 507 29.10 24.56 -11.76
C GLY A 507 29.70 23.89 -10.52
N ILE A 508 30.89 24.33 -10.07
CA ILE A 508 31.54 23.80 -8.85
C ILE A 508 30.75 24.19 -7.59
N GLY A 509 30.25 25.42 -7.50
CA GLY A 509 29.47 25.88 -6.33
C GLY A 509 28.17 25.10 -6.12
N LEU A 510 27.38 24.92 -7.20
CA LEU A 510 26.17 24.09 -7.18
C LEU A 510 26.49 22.59 -7.04
N GLY A 511 27.55 22.12 -7.69
CA GLY A 511 28.02 20.74 -7.57
C GLY A 511 28.43 20.38 -6.14
N LEU A 512 29.03 21.33 -5.39
CA LEU A 512 29.38 21.15 -3.99
C LEU A 512 28.14 21.11 -3.09
N SER A 513 27.14 21.97 -3.30
CA SER A 513 25.89 21.91 -2.52
C SER A 513 25.14 20.60 -2.75
N ASP A 514 25.03 20.17 -4.00
CA ASP A 514 24.38 18.91 -4.37
C ASP A 514 25.17 17.71 -3.82
N PHE A 515 26.50 17.77 -3.85
CA PHE A 515 27.37 16.75 -3.27
C PHE A 515 27.16 16.62 -1.77
N LEU A 516 27.16 17.72 -1.02
CA LEU A 516 26.97 17.69 0.44
C LEU A 516 25.62 17.07 0.83
N LEU A 517 24.54 17.46 0.15
CA LEU A 517 23.22 16.87 0.36
C LEU A 517 23.21 15.37 -0.01
N SER A 518 23.82 15.02 -1.14
CA SER A 518 23.88 13.63 -1.61
C SER A 518 24.72 12.75 -0.69
N VAL A 519 25.82 13.25 -0.14
CA VAL A 519 26.67 12.53 0.83
C VAL A 519 25.91 12.22 2.11
N MET A 520 25.08 13.16 2.60
CA MET A 520 24.26 12.92 3.79
C MET A 520 23.26 11.78 3.57
N ASN A 521 22.54 11.80 2.44
CA ASN A 521 21.61 10.72 2.09
C ASN A 521 22.35 9.38 1.91
N PHE A 522 23.46 9.41 1.20
CA PHE A 522 24.30 8.26 0.93
C PHE A 522 24.90 7.63 2.20
N PHE A 523 25.34 8.44 3.16
CA PHE A 523 25.78 7.95 4.46
C PHE A 523 24.65 7.23 5.19
N GLY A 524 23.44 7.80 5.14
CA GLY A 524 22.23 7.13 5.61
C GLY A 524 22.01 5.78 4.92
N ASP A 525 22.13 5.71 3.60
CA ASP A 525 21.95 4.48 2.81
C ASP A 525 22.95 3.39 3.22
N ILE A 526 24.23 3.71 3.35
CA ILE A 526 25.27 2.74 3.76
C ILE A 526 25.07 2.29 5.21
N VAL A 527 24.85 3.22 6.14
CA VAL A 527 24.61 2.89 7.54
C VAL A 527 23.35 2.04 7.67
N SER A 528 22.36 2.23 6.81
CA SER A 528 21.12 1.45 6.84
C SER A 528 21.32 -0.06 6.67
N TYR A 529 22.42 -0.51 6.07
CA TYR A 529 22.77 -1.94 5.94
C TYR A 529 23.18 -2.57 7.27
N ILE A 530 23.55 -1.77 8.28
CA ILE A 530 23.75 -2.29 9.65
C ILE A 530 22.47 -2.92 10.20
N ARG A 531 21.30 -2.51 9.70
CA ARG A 531 20.01 -3.11 10.11
C ARG A 531 19.91 -4.57 9.72
N LEU A 532 20.58 -5.01 8.65
CA LEU A 532 20.63 -6.43 8.28
C LEU A 532 21.29 -7.25 9.41
N PHE A 533 22.31 -6.70 10.06
CA PHE A 533 22.94 -7.28 11.24
C PHE A 533 22.16 -7.03 12.54
N ALA A 534 21.52 -5.87 12.70
CA ALA A 534 20.85 -5.54 13.97
C ALA A 534 19.54 -6.33 14.18
N VAL A 535 18.90 -6.75 13.09
CA VAL A 535 17.63 -7.49 13.10
C VAL A 535 17.86 -9.01 13.03
N GLY A 536 18.83 -9.45 12.23
CA GLY A 536 19.22 -10.86 12.15
C GLY A 536 20.17 -11.24 13.28
#